data_AF-A0A661REL9-F1
#
_entry.id   AF-A0A661REL9-F1
#
_cell.length_a   1.000
_cell.length_b   1.000
_cell.length_c   1.000
_cell.angle_alpha   90.00
_cell.angle_beta   90.00
_cell.angle_gamma   90.00
#
_symmetry.space_group_name_H-M   'P 1'
#
loop_
_entity.id
_entity.type
_entity.pdbx_description
1 polymer ?
#
loop_
_entity_poly.entity_id
_entity_poly.type
_entity_poly.pdbx_seq_one_letter_code
_entity_poly.pdbx_strand_id
1 'polypeptide(L)'
;MDEKPIARCEANGVDAYEYPFYIKPCQGMEPAFIFLEDHVYNFNDEEAKMILDHLVRIEKESDLQDLGYSKNKEGIYIIAES
;
A
#
# COMPACT_ATOMS: atom_id res chain seq x y z
N MET A 1 20.25 12.25 -2.34
CA MET A 1 19.12 12.48 -1.42
C MET A 1 18.59 11.10 -1.14
N ASP A 2 18.68 10.61 0.10
CA ASP A 2 17.96 9.41 0.50
C ASP A 2 16.49 9.80 0.62
N GLU A 3 15.73 9.63 -0.47
CA GLU A 3 14.29 9.85 -0.44
C GLU A 3 13.66 8.86 0.53
N LYS A 4 12.79 9.38 1.39
CA LYS A 4 12.10 8.61 2.42
C LYS A 4 10.76 8.15 1.85
N PRO A 5 10.37 6.87 1.97
CA PRO A 5 9.07 6.44 1.49
C PRO A 5 7.94 7.09 2.32
N ILE A 6 6.81 7.30 1.65
CA ILE A 6 5.55 7.73 2.25
C ILE A 6 5.00 6.58 3.09
N ALA A 7 4.94 5.38 2.50
CA ALA A 7 4.43 4.18 3.14
C ALA A 7 5.34 2.99 2.87
N ARG A 8 5.44 2.09 3.86
CA ARG A 8 6.21 0.85 3.80
C ARG A 8 5.31 -0.30 4.21
N CYS A 9 5.39 -1.40 3.47
CA CYS A 9 4.74 -2.66 3.79
C CYS A 9 5.80 -3.74 3.86
N GLU A 10 6.12 -4.18 5.07
CA GLU A 10 7.16 -5.18 5.29
C GLU A 10 6.67 -6.56 4.84
N ALA A 11 5.38 -6.85 4.98
CA ALA A 11 4.76 -8.12 4.62
C ALA A 11 4.97 -8.52 3.14
N ASN A 12 5.13 -7.54 2.22
CA ASN A 12 5.50 -7.79 0.83
C ASN A 12 6.77 -7.06 0.38
N GLY A 13 7.50 -6.43 1.30
CA GLY A 13 8.75 -5.72 1.02
C GLY A 13 8.62 -4.55 0.05
N VAL A 14 7.48 -3.84 0.04
CA VAL A 14 7.22 -2.73 -0.90
C VAL A 14 7.25 -1.38 -0.17
N ASP A 15 7.94 -0.43 -0.78
CA ASP A 15 8.01 0.97 -0.36
C ASP A 15 7.34 1.87 -1.41
N ALA A 16 6.37 2.69 -0.99
CA ALA A 16 5.74 3.70 -1.82
C ALA A 16 6.40 5.06 -1.58
N TYR A 17 7.08 5.59 -2.60
CA TYR A 17 7.75 6.90 -2.56
C TYR A 17 6.87 8.02 -3.12
N GLU A 18 5.90 7.68 -3.95
CA GLU A 18 5.01 8.62 -4.61
C GLU A 18 3.55 8.16 -4.55
N TYR A 19 2.63 9.12 -4.75
CA TYR A 19 1.23 8.85 -5.00
C TYR A 19 0.95 8.82 -6.51
N PRO A 20 -0.06 8.07 -6.96
CA PRO A 20 -0.89 7.17 -6.18
C PRO A 20 -0.25 5.79 -6.02
N PHE A 21 -0.68 5.07 -4.99
CA PHE A 21 -0.45 3.63 -4.83
C PHE A 21 -1.71 2.97 -4.30
N TYR A 22 -1.71 1.64 -4.18
CA TYR A 22 -2.87 0.88 -3.75
C TYR A 22 -2.54 0.08 -2.50
N ILE A 23 -3.54 -0.09 -1.63
CA ILE A 23 -3.48 -0.97 -0.47
C ILE A 23 -4.53 -2.06 -0.62
N LYS A 24 -4.11 -3.33 -0.59
CA LYS A 24 -5.01 -4.45 -0.26
C LYS A 24 -5.13 -4.46 1.27
N PRO A 25 -6.28 -4.14 1.88
CA PRO A 25 -6.42 -4.14 3.32
C PRO A 25 -6.33 -5.57 3.87
N CYS A 26 -6.05 -5.69 5.17
CA CYS A 26 -6.04 -6.98 5.87
C CYS A 26 -7.38 -7.71 5.67
N GLN A 27 -7.31 -8.99 5.26
CA GLN A 27 -8.48 -9.84 5.08
C GLN A 27 -8.27 -11.17 5.81
N GLY A 28 -8.95 -11.32 6.96
CA GLY A 28 -8.87 -12.54 7.76
C GLY A 28 -7.48 -12.75 8.35
N MET A 29 -6.76 -13.76 7.85
CA MET A 29 -5.37 -14.06 8.25
C MET A 29 -4.33 -13.43 7.31
N GLU A 30 -4.76 -12.83 6.19
CA GLU A 30 -3.83 -12.19 5.25
C GLU A 30 -3.49 -10.76 5.73
N PRO A 31 -2.19 -10.39 5.78
CA PRO A 31 -1.78 -9.03 6.10
C PRO A 31 -2.18 -8.04 4.99
N ALA A 32 -2.13 -6.75 5.30
CA ALA A 32 -2.29 -5.72 4.29
C ALA A 32 -1.06 -5.68 3.37
N PHE A 33 -1.26 -5.30 2.10
CA PHE A 33 -0.18 -5.20 1.12
C PHE A 33 -0.23 -3.89 0.34
N ILE A 34 0.93 -3.33 -0.01
CA ILE A 34 1.05 -2.21 -0.94
C ILE A 34 1.27 -2.72 -2.37
N PHE A 35 0.55 -2.16 -3.32
CA PHE A 35 0.80 -2.31 -4.75
C PHE A 35 1.06 -0.94 -5.38
N LEU A 36 2.21 -0.80 -6.05
CA LEU A 36 2.52 0.41 -6.80
C LEU A 36 1.68 0.45 -8.08
N GLU A 37 1.42 1.65 -8.60
CA GLU A 37 0.59 1.81 -9.79
C GLU A 37 1.13 1.00 -11.00
N ASP A 38 2.44 0.97 -11.20
CA ASP A 38 3.07 0.13 -12.23
C ASP A 38 2.85 -1.37 -12.01
N HIS A 39 2.81 -1.84 -10.76
CA HIS A 39 2.55 -3.26 -10.48
C HIS A 39 1.12 -3.64 -10.85
N VAL A 40 0.17 -2.75 -10.57
CA VAL A 40 -1.26 -2.98 -10.87
C VAL A 40 -1.53 -2.99 -12.38
N TYR A 41 -0.89 -2.11 -13.17
CA TYR A 41 -1.05 -2.12 -14.63
C TYR A 41 -0.48 -3.38 -15.32
N ASN A 42 0.41 -4.10 -14.64
CA ASN A 42 1.02 -5.33 -15.16
C ASN A 42 0.24 -6.60 -14.74
N PHE A 43 -0.85 -6.48 -13.98
CA PHE A 43 -1.68 -7.62 -13.64
C PHE A 43 -2.34 -8.22 -14.87
N ASN A 44 -2.35 -9.56 -14.93
CA ASN A 44 -3.14 -10.26 -15.92
C ASN A 44 -4.66 -10.14 -15.60
N ASP A 45 -5.52 -10.49 -16.56
CA ASP A 45 -6.98 -10.34 -16.43
C ASP A 45 -7.58 -11.08 -15.21
N GLU A 46 -6.95 -12.17 -14.74
CA GLU A 46 -7.39 -12.92 -13.56
C GLU A 46 -6.94 -12.24 -12.26
N GLU A 47 -5.68 -11.82 -12.18
CA GLU A 47 -5.12 -11.07 -11.04
C GLU A 47 -5.86 -9.74 -10.84
N ALA A 48 -6.10 -9.02 -11.94
CA ALA A 48 -6.85 -7.78 -11.95
C ALA A 48 -8.26 -7.98 -11.35
N LYS A 49 -8.99 -9.01 -11.78
CA LYS A 49 -10.35 -9.29 -11.25
C LYS A 49 -10.36 -9.67 -9.78
N MET A 50 -9.37 -10.42 -9.30
CA MET A 50 -9.33 -10.88 -7.91
C MET A 50 -8.87 -9.80 -6.94
N ILE A 51 -7.96 -8.92 -7.38
CA ILE A 51 -7.28 -7.98 -6.49
C ILE A 51 -7.92 -6.58 -6.58
N LEU A 52 -8.27 -6.08 -7.78
CA LEU A 52 -8.71 -4.70 -7.97
C LEU A 52 -9.98 -4.34 -7.17
N ASP A 53 -10.95 -5.26 -7.06
CA ASP A 53 -12.18 -5.03 -6.29
C ASP A 53 -11.93 -4.85 -4.77
N HIS A 54 -10.74 -5.24 -4.32
CA HIS A 54 -10.33 -5.14 -2.92
C HIS A 54 -9.22 -4.11 -2.69
N LEU A 55 -8.71 -3.46 -3.74
CA LEU A 55 -7.70 -2.41 -3.60
C LEU A 55 -8.33 -1.08 -3.22
N VAL A 56 -7.76 -0.44 -2.21
CA VAL A 56 -8.02 0.95 -1.88
C VAL A 56 -6.93 1.78 -2.54
N ARG A 57 -7.31 2.68 -3.46
CA ARG A 57 -6.39 3.65 -4.05
C ARG A 57 -6.08 4.74 -3.03
N ILE A 58 -4.80 5.01 -2.84
CA ILE A 58 -4.27 6.06 -1.98
C ILE A 58 -3.73 7.16 -2.90
N GLU A 59 -4.40 8.30 -2.93
CA GLU A 59 -4.04 9.45 -3.77
C GLU A 59 -3.30 10.53 -2.97
N LYS A 60 -3.44 10.52 -1.64
CA LYS A 60 -2.88 11.55 -0.74
C LYS A 60 -2.76 11.04 0.69
N GLU A 61 -2.08 11.84 1.51
CA GLU A 61 -1.83 11.50 2.92
C GLU A 61 -3.12 11.35 3.75
N SER A 62 -4.17 12.12 3.46
CA SER A 62 -5.44 12.03 4.19
C SER A 62 -6.09 10.66 4.06
N ASP A 63 -5.95 10.00 2.92
CA ASP A 63 -6.57 8.69 2.70
C ASP A 63 -6.01 7.64 3.68
N LEU A 64 -4.70 7.71 3.97
CA LEU A 64 -4.06 6.85 4.96
C LEU A 64 -4.51 7.15 6.38
N GLN A 65 -4.72 8.43 6.70
CA GLN A 65 -5.23 8.87 8.00
C GLN A 65 -6.68 8.43 8.21
N ASP A 66 -7.52 8.56 7.18
CA ASP A 66 -8.92 8.14 7.19
C ASP A 66 -9.06 6.61 7.32
N LEU A 67 -8.10 5.86 6.78
CA LEU A 67 -7.97 4.40 6.98
C LEU A 67 -7.41 4.02 8.37
N GLY A 68 -6.96 4.98 9.17
CA GLY A 68 -6.44 4.76 10.53
C GLY A 68 -4.98 4.33 10.59
N TYR A 69 -4.22 4.43 9.50
CA TYR A 69 -2.79 4.15 9.52
C TYR A 69 -2.03 5.25 10.27
N SER A 70 -1.00 4.83 11.00
CA SER A 70 -0.15 5.72 11.77
C SER A 70 1.27 5.74 11.24
N LYS A 71 1.92 6.90 11.36
CA LYS A 71 3.33 7.05 11.03
C LYS A 71 4.20 6.50 12.16
N ASN A 72 5.32 5.89 11.81
CA ASN A 72 6.37 5.53 12.75
C ASN A 72 7.15 6.79 13.22
N LYS A 73 8.17 6.60 14.08
CA LYS A 73 9.03 7.68 14.60
C LYS A 73 9.77 8.47 13.51
N GLU A 74 9.91 7.87 12.34
CA GLU A 74 10.58 8.50 11.21
C GLU A 74 9.59 9.31 10.36
N GLY A 75 8.27 9.08 10.47
CA GLY A 75 7.25 9.72 9.64
C GLY A 75 6.75 8.88 8.47
N ILE A 76 7.05 7.58 8.45
CA ILE A 76 6.63 6.61 7.40
C ILE A 76 5.38 5.88 7.88
N TYR A 77 4.37 5.74 7.02
CA TYR A 77 3.22 4.87 7.30
C TYR A 77 3.62 3.40 7.21
N ILE A 78 3.42 2.64 8.27
CA ILE A 78 3.64 1.18 8.27
C ILE A 78 2.31 0.49 8.01
N ILE A 79 2.16 -0.11 6.83
CA ILE A 79 0.89 -0.71 6.37
C ILE A 79 0.70 -2.12 6.94
N ALA A 80 1.76 -2.91 6.96
CA ALA A 80 1.83 -4.20 7.64
C ALA A 80 3.28 -4.51 8.00
N GLU A 81 3.46 -5.16 9.15
CA GLU A 81 4.75 -5.68 9.65
C GLU A 81 4.97 -7.13 9.14
N SER A 82 6.22 -7.62 9.22
CA SER A 82 6.61 -8.99 8.83
C SER A 82 6.13 -10.08 9.79
#